data_AF-A0A2E5HIW6-F1
#
_entry.id   AF-A0A2E5HIW6-F1
#
_cell.length_a   1.000
_cell.length_b   1.000
_cell.length_c   1.000
_cell.angle_alpha   90.00
_cell.angle_beta   90.00
_cell.angle_gamma   90.00
#
_symmetry.space_group_name_H-M   'P 1'
#
loop_
_entity.id
_entity.type
_entity.pdbx_description
1 polymer ?
#
loop_
_entity_poly.entity_id
_entity_poly.type
_entity_poly.pdbx_seq_one_letter_code
_entity_poly.pdbx_strand_id
1 'polypeptide(L)'
;MPPISPIPIISHALFMSKGLKLPTDDGWEQPQNQGPDNPSADQYSDALSPDEMIAIPKVIPPQFMPQNMNKYHMDSCNDVGAKFKKFQDDMLNAVKFAHSMWKLQAKFKDLKVNAVTALGTPGCLDGPKLESFIKMAPSAAVMIGNEGKYRDAVAKGVSDCFEKWQKKVMVPGLPWYPAFAAWPGPMAPPMPNVPMPLIACPSAEMAQIVAPNSMKKAMIDALDSGLKNDDPDKQHEALFESIATALSLAFLMWLPQQQVMLVLGKGPVPSFAPPYVPVGPVVMGDNLPIPGHLMT
;
A
#
# COMPACT_ATOMS: atom_id res chain seq x y z
N MET A 1 12.33 -13.51 -2.68
CA MET A 1 12.17 -12.53 -1.58
C MET A 1 10.75 -12.04 -1.49
N PRO A 2 10.24 -11.84 -0.26
CA PRO A 2 8.82 -11.66 -0.04
C PRO A 2 8.26 -10.42 -0.75
N PRO A 3 6.96 -10.42 -1.08
CA PRO A 3 6.26 -9.18 -1.42
C PRO A 3 6.27 -8.22 -0.21
N ILE A 4 5.70 -7.02 -0.38
CA ILE A 4 5.35 -6.19 0.78
C ILE A 4 4.61 -7.04 1.81
N SER A 5 4.93 -6.84 3.09
CA SER A 5 4.30 -7.56 4.18
C SER A 5 3.67 -6.54 5.12
N PRO A 6 2.42 -6.12 4.85
CA PRO A 6 1.67 -5.28 5.77
C PRO A 6 1.56 -5.93 7.15
N ILE A 7 1.56 -5.09 8.19
CA ILE A 7 1.44 -5.50 9.58
C ILE A 7 0.03 -5.09 10.04
N PRO A 8 -0.97 -5.98 10.03
CA PRO A 8 -2.36 -5.58 10.27
C PRO A 8 -2.60 -5.02 11.66
N ILE A 9 -1.87 -5.51 12.67
CA ILE A 9 -1.99 -5.01 14.04
C ILE A 9 -1.68 -3.50 14.15
N ILE A 10 -0.84 -2.94 13.28
CA ILE A 10 -0.57 -1.48 13.24
C ILE A 10 -1.79 -0.73 12.71
N SER A 11 -2.45 -1.26 11.67
CA SER A 11 -3.69 -0.69 11.16
C SER A 11 -4.77 -0.69 12.25
N HIS A 12 -4.96 -1.82 12.92
CA HIS A 12 -5.94 -1.94 14.00
C HIS A 12 -5.65 -0.98 15.15
N ALA A 13 -4.40 -0.94 15.63
CA ALA A 13 -4.00 -0.06 16.72
C ALA A 13 -4.25 1.42 16.37
N LEU A 14 -3.92 1.84 15.14
CA LEU A 14 -4.13 3.22 14.73
C LEU A 14 -5.62 3.57 14.62
N PHE A 15 -6.45 2.66 14.09
CA PHE A 15 -7.89 2.88 14.03
C PHE A 15 -8.48 3.04 15.44
N MET A 16 -8.17 2.11 16.35
CA MET A 16 -8.61 2.15 17.75
C MET A 16 -8.16 3.45 18.46
N SER A 17 -6.96 3.95 18.14
CA SER A 17 -6.46 5.20 18.75
C SER A 17 -7.28 6.44 18.42
N LYS A 18 -8.16 6.37 17.40
CA LYS A 18 -9.06 7.48 17.05
C LYS A 18 -10.24 7.62 18.01
N GLY A 19 -10.52 6.61 18.84
CA GLY A 19 -11.56 6.68 19.87
C GLY A 19 -12.97 6.93 19.31
N LEU A 20 -13.22 6.49 18.07
CA LEU A 20 -14.52 6.66 17.40
C LEU A 20 -15.60 5.90 18.16
N LYS A 21 -16.80 6.47 18.21
CA LYS A 21 -17.91 5.92 18.98
C LYS A 21 -19.03 5.37 18.12
N LEU A 22 -19.79 4.43 18.69
CA LEU A 22 -21.07 3.98 18.15
C LEU A 22 -22.14 3.90 19.26
N PRO A 23 -23.40 4.32 18.96
CA PRO A 23 -23.82 5.09 17.79
C PRO A 23 -23.13 6.47 17.70
N THR A 24 -23.20 7.09 16.52
CA THR A 24 -22.55 8.38 16.23
C THR A 24 -23.11 9.49 17.10
N ASP A 25 -22.27 10.47 17.49
CA ASP A 25 -22.70 11.60 18.34
C ASP A 25 -23.82 12.43 17.65
N ASP A 26 -23.77 12.55 16.32
CA ASP A 26 -24.78 13.27 15.52
C ASP A 26 -26.15 12.56 15.46
N GLY A 27 -26.20 11.27 15.76
CA GLY A 27 -27.39 10.44 15.62
C GLY A 27 -28.04 10.03 16.94
N TRP A 28 -27.35 10.25 18.07
CA TRP A 28 -27.79 9.76 19.36
C TRP A 28 -27.37 10.69 20.51
N GLU A 29 -28.36 11.10 21.30
CA GLU A 29 -28.16 11.77 22.58
C GLU A 29 -28.73 10.90 23.70
N GLN A 30 -28.05 10.87 24.85
CA GLN A 30 -28.58 10.17 26.01
C GLN A 30 -29.87 10.85 26.47
N PRO A 31 -30.99 10.13 26.61
CA PRO A 31 -32.23 10.71 27.11
C PRO A 31 -32.02 11.34 28.50
N GLN A 32 -32.46 12.58 28.65
CA GLN A 32 -32.43 13.32 29.91
C GLN A 32 -33.85 13.69 30.32
N ASN A 33 -34.15 13.67 31.63
CA ASN A 33 -35.43 14.15 32.13
C ASN A 33 -35.48 15.67 31.95
N GLN A 34 -36.44 16.17 31.17
CA GLN A 34 -36.62 17.60 30.89
C GLN A 34 -37.78 18.21 31.70
N GLY A 35 -37.99 17.71 32.92
CA GLY A 35 -39.05 18.15 33.83
C GLY A 35 -40.08 17.07 34.16
N PRO A 36 -41.10 17.39 34.98
CA PRO A 36 -42.09 16.42 35.48
C PRO A 36 -42.91 15.74 34.38
N ASP A 37 -43.09 16.43 33.26
CA ASP A 37 -43.95 15.97 32.15
C ASP A 37 -43.17 15.24 31.05
N ASN A 38 -41.84 15.11 31.19
CA ASN A 38 -40.98 14.45 30.20
C ASN A 38 -39.93 13.53 30.87
N PRO A 39 -40.35 12.34 31.35
CA PRO A 39 -39.50 11.38 32.06
C PRO A 39 -38.71 10.48 31.09
N SER A 40 -38.13 11.06 30.04
CA SER A 40 -37.44 10.33 28.97
C SER A 40 -36.27 9.48 29.49
N ALA A 41 -35.55 9.94 30.52
CA ALA A 41 -34.44 9.17 31.10
C ALA A 41 -34.94 7.95 31.87
N ASP A 42 -36.04 8.10 32.62
CA ASP A 42 -36.62 7.02 33.42
C ASP A 42 -37.20 5.92 32.49
N GLN A 43 -37.90 6.32 31.43
CA GLN A 43 -38.38 5.40 30.40
C GLN A 43 -37.24 4.64 29.72
N TYR A 44 -36.12 5.31 29.47
CA TYR A 44 -34.95 4.69 28.87
C TYR A 44 -34.27 3.69 29.80
N SER A 45 -34.12 4.01 31.09
CA SER A 45 -33.56 3.08 32.07
C SER A 45 -34.46 1.88 32.32
N ASP A 46 -35.78 2.11 32.41
CA ASP A 46 -36.76 1.06 32.70
C ASP A 46 -36.96 0.10 31.52
N ALA A 47 -36.64 0.55 30.30
CA ALA A 47 -36.68 -0.29 29.10
C ALA A 47 -35.55 -1.34 29.05
N LEU A 48 -34.50 -1.21 29.87
CA LEU A 48 -33.37 -2.14 29.92
C LEU A 48 -33.50 -3.06 31.13
N SER A 49 -33.37 -4.37 30.92
CA SER A 49 -33.23 -5.29 32.05
C SER A 49 -31.86 -5.13 32.72
N PRO A 50 -31.69 -5.55 33.99
CA PRO A 50 -30.43 -5.35 34.72
C PRO A 50 -29.18 -5.90 34.04
N ASP A 51 -29.33 -7.01 33.30
CA ASP A 51 -28.28 -7.65 32.50
C ASP A 51 -27.98 -6.92 31.17
N GLU A 52 -28.83 -5.97 30.78
CA GLU A 52 -28.66 -5.15 29.56
C GLU A 52 -28.08 -3.77 29.85
N MET A 53 -28.06 -3.35 31.12
CA MET A 53 -27.52 -2.05 31.54
C MET A 53 -26.00 -1.95 31.39
N ILE A 54 -25.28 -3.08 31.57
CA ILE A 54 -23.82 -3.14 31.45
C ILE A 54 -23.44 -4.40 30.69
N ALA A 55 -22.82 -4.22 29.52
CA ALA A 55 -22.25 -5.31 28.74
C ALA A 55 -20.72 -5.24 28.71
N ILE A 56 -20.10 -6.42 28.65
CA ILE A 56 -18.65 -6.58 28.51
C ILE A 56 -18.32 -6.64 27.00
N PRO A 57 -17.31 -5.90 26.49
CA PRO A 57 -16.89 -6.00 25.11
C PRO A 57 -16.49 -7.43 24.73
N LYS A 58 -16.98 -7.93 23.58
CA LYS A 58 -16.58 -9.25 23.04
C LYS A 58 -15.27 -9.15 22.27
N VAL A 59 -15.01 -7.99 21.66
CA VAL A 59 -13.76 -7.69 20.96
C VAL A 59 -12.87 -6.85 21.85
N ILE A 60 -11.66 -7.34 22.15
CA ILE A 60 -10.67 -6.63 22.99
C ILE A 60 -9.36 -6.43 22.20
N PRO A 61 -8.88 -5.17 22.03
CA PRO A 61 -9.61 -3.93 22.30
C PRO A 61 -10.71 -3.71 21.25
N PRO A 62 -11.82 -3.05 21.61
CA PRO A 62 -12.90 -2.80 20.67
C PRO A 62 -12.45 -1.77 19.62
N GLN A 63 -12.86 -1.95 18.36
CA GLN A 63 -12.54 -1.00 17.27
C GLN A 63 -13.27 0.34 17.44
N PHE A 64 -14.46 0.30 18.06
CA PHE A 64 -15.28 1.45 18.39
C PHE A 64 -15.57 1.46 19.90
N MET A 65 -15.66 2.65 20.48
CA MET A 65 -16.08 2.84 21.85
C MET A 65 -17.60 2.97 21.91
N PRO A 66 -18.29 2.34 22.86
CA PRO A 66 -19.72 2.51 22.96
C PRO A 66 -20.04 3.87 23.60
N GLN A 67 -21.15 4.50 23.20
CA GLN A 67 -21.60 5.76 23.83
C GLN A 67 -22.00 5.58 25.29
N ASN A 68 -22.56 4.42 25.62
CA ASN A 68 -22.86 4.02 26.98
C ASN A 68 -22.61 2.51 27.11
N MET A 69 -22.54 2.00 28.34
CA MET A 69 -22.19 0.60 28.59
C MET A 69 -23.33 -0.39 28.33
N ASN A 70 -24.47 0.06 27.79
CA ASN A 70 -25.59 -0.84 27.57
C ASN A 70 -25.23 -1.89 26.52
N LYS A 71 -25.95 -3.01 26.57
CA LYS A 71 -25.74 -4.16 25.68
C LYS A 71 -25.87 -3.82 24.20
N TYR A 72 -26.84 -2.99 23.83
CA TYR A 72 -27.13 -2.69 22.42
C TYR A 72 -26.01 -1.85 21.75
N HIS A 73 -25.44 -0.89 22.47
CA HIS A 73 -24.30 -0.10 22.01
C HIS A 73 -23.04 -0.96 21.94
N MET A 74 -22.83 -1.81 22.95
CA MET A 74 -21.70 -2.72 22.97
C MET A 74 -21.76 -3.76 21.83
N ASP A 75 -22.93 -4.36 21.58
CA ASP A 75 -23.13 -5.31 20.49
C ASP A 75 -22.95 -4.63 19.12
N SER A 76 -23.43 -3.39 18.96
CA SER A 76 -23.17 -2.59 17.76
C SER A 76 -21.67 -2.34 17.54
N CYS A 77 -20.93 -1.99 18.60
CA CYS A 77 -19.48 -1.82 18.54
C CYS A 77 -18.75 -3.11 18.17
N ASN A 78 -19.21 -4.26 18.70
CA ASN A 78 -18.64 -5.58 18.38
C ASN A 78 -18.87 -5.94 16.92
N ASP A 79 -20.11 -5.81 16.43
CA ASP A 79 -20.49 -6.24 15.08
C ASP A 79 -19.90 -5.35 14.00
N VAL A 80 -20.02 -4.02 14.16
CA VAL A 80 -19.44 -3.06 13.22
C VAL A 80 -17.92 -3.08 13.31
N GLY A 81 -17.37 -3.15 14.53
CA GLY A 81 -15.93 -3.25 14.73
C GLY A 81 -15.31 -4.49 14.09
N ALA A 82 -15.97 -5.65 14.18
CA ALA A 82 -15.52 -6.87 13.51
C ALA A 82 -15.51 -6.71 11.98
N LYS A 83 -16.50 -6.03 11.40
CA LYS A 83 -16.55 -5.74 9.96
C LYS A 83 -15.42 -4.81 9.52
N PHE A 84 -15.16 -3.73 10.25
CA PHE A 84 -14.05 -2.81 9.95
C PHE A 84 -12.70 -3.50 10.03
N LYS A 85 -12.47 -4.27 11.10
CA LYS A 85 -11.25 -5.05 11.26
C LYS A 85 -11.04 -6.03 10.10
N LYS A 86 -12.08 -6.80 9.75
CA LYS A 86 -12.04 -7.73 8.62
C LYS A 86 -11.75 -7.00 7.30
N PHE A 87 -12.39 -5.86 7.06
CA PHE A 87 -12.15 -5.05 5.87
C PHE A 87 -10.69 -4.57 5.79
N GLN A 88 -10.11 -4.09 6.90
CA GLN A 88 -8.69 -3.71 6.96
C GLN A 88 -7.78 -4.90 6.60
N ASP A 89 -7.98 -6.05 7.25
CA ASP A 89 -7.22 -7.27 6.99
C ASP A 89 -7.33 -7.69 5.51
N ASP A 90 -8.54 -7.72 4.97
CA ASP A 90 -8.82 -8.13 3.59
C ASP A 90 -8.18 -7.20 2.57
N MET A 91 -8.23 -5.88 2.80
CA MET A 91 -7.61 -4.90 1.90
C MET A 91 -6.09 -4.91 1.98
N LEU A 92 -5.49 -5.08 3.16
CA LEU A 92 -4.04 -5.25 3.29
C LEU A 92 -3.56 -6.52 2.56
N ASN A 93 -4.32 -7.61 2.67
CA ASN A 93 -4.05 -8.84 1.93
C ASN A 93 -4.21 -8.67 0.41
N ALA A 94 -5.23 -7.92 -0.02
CA ALA A 94 -5.45 -7.62 -1.43
C ALA A 94 -4.31 -6.81 -2.05
N VAL A 95 -3.78 -5.82 -1.32
CA VAL A 95 -2.63 -5.01 -1.75
C VAL A 95 -1.36 -5.85 -1.79
N LYS A 96 -1.13 -6.74 -0.82
CA LYS A 96 -0.01 -7.70 -0.85
C LYS A 96 -0.10 -8.64 -2.07
N PHE A 97 -1.29 -9.15 -2.37
CA PHE A 97 -1.53 -9.96 -3.57
C PHE A 97 -1.20 -9.16 -4.84
N ALA A 98 -1.74 -7.95 -4.97
CA ALA A 98 -1.54 -7.08 -6.12
C ALA A 98 -0.06 -6.74 -6.35
N HIS A 99 0.65 -6.41 -5.27
CA HIS A 99 2.08 -6.16 -5.33
C HIS A 99 2.87 -7.40 -5.76
N SER A 100 2.45 -8.60 -5.34
CA SER A 100 3.06 -9.85 -5.80
C SER A 100 2.89 -10.04 -7.30
N MET A 101 1.68 -9.81 -7.82
CA MET A 101 1.39 -9.90 -9.26
C MET A 101 2.16 -8.84 -10.06
N TRP A 102 2.28 -7.63 -9.52
CA TRP A 102 3.06 -6.56 -10.11
C TRP A 102 4.55 -6.92 -10.23
N LYS A 103 5.16 -7.46 -9.16
CA LYS A 103 6.58 -7.87 -9.18
C LYS A 103 6.90 -8.86 -10.29
N LEU A 104 5.97 -9.77 -10.61
CA LEU A 104 6.14 -10.75 -11.69
C LEU A 104 6.24 -10.09 -13.07
N GLN A 105 5.64 -8.91 -13.22
CA GLN A 105 5.60 -8.16 -14.48
C GLN A 105 6.58 -6.98 -14.50
N ALA A 106 7.08 -6.58 -13.33
CA ALA A 106 7.94 -5.44 -13.17
C ALA A 106 9.31 -5.66 -13.84
N LYS A 107 9.79 -4.62 -14.52
CA LYS A 107 11.05 -4.63 -15.25
C LYS A 107 11.69 -3.27 -15.29
N PHE A 108 13.00 -3.27 -15.42
CA PHE A 108 13.77 -2.06 -15.77
C PHE A 108 13.89 -1.99 -17.29
N LYS A 109 13.73 -0.79 -17.85
CA LYS A 109 13.82 -0.49 -19.28
C LYS A 109 14.58 0.82 -19.50
N ASP A 110 14.97 1.05 -20.75
CA ASP A 110 15.58 2.30 -21.20
C ASP A 110 16.84 2.70 -20.41
N LEU A 111 17.60 1.70 -19.94
CA LEU A 111 18.86 1.95 -19.26
C LEU A 111 19.96 2.24 -20.27
N LYS A 112 20.88 3.13 -19.88
CA LYS A 112 22.14 3.37 -20.57
C LYS A 112 23.26 2.70 -19.79
N VAL A 113 24.07 1.91 -20.47
CA VAL A 113 25.21 1.20 -19.90
C VAL A 113 26.50 1.81 -20.41
N ASN A 114 27.32 2.32 -19.48
CA ASN A 114 28.62 2.91 -19.78
C ASN A 114 29.66 2.32 -18.83
N ALA A 115 30.56 1.52 -19.40
CA ALA A 115 31.50 0.68 -18.69
C ALA A 115 30.80 -0.08 -17.57
N VAL A 116 31.22 0.14 -16.32
CA VAL A 116 30.69 -0.56 -15.15
C VAL A 116 29.28 -0.11 -14.74
N THR A 117 28.83 1.05 -15.21
CA THR A 117 27.66 1.74 -14.66
C THR A 117 26.40 1.53 -15.50
N ALA A 118 25.27 1.42 -14.81
CA ALA A 118 23.93 1.49 -15.38
C ALA A 118 23.25 2.80 -14.96
N LEU A 119 22.69 3.53 -15.92
CA LEU A 119 21.97 4.77 -15.69
C LEU A 119 20.56 4.67 -16.27
N GLY A 120 19.56 5.00 -15.47
CA GLY A 120 18.15 5.01 -15.87
C GLY A 120 17.52 6.33 -15.48
N THR A 121 16.87 7.01 -16.42
CA THR A 121 16.12 8.24 -16.13
C THR A 121 14.83 7.92 -15.36
N PRO A 122 14.19 8.91 -14.72
CA PRO A 122 12.93 8.69 -14.02
C PRO A 122 11.89 7.98 -14.91
N GLY A 123 11.37 6.85 -14.42
CA GLY A 123 10.43 5.99 -15.16
C GLY A 123 11.08 4.76 -15.81
N CYS A 124 12.35 4.50 -15.51
CA CYS A 124 13.03 3.29 -15.97
C CYS A 124 12.48 2.01 -15.34
N LEU A 125 11.76 2.10 -14.21
CA LEU A 125 10.99 0.97 -13.65
C LEU A 125 9.57 0.97 -14.24
N ASP A 126 9.24 -0.13 -14.90
CA ASP A 126 7.98 -0.35 -15.60
C ASP A 126 7.23 -1.52 -14.96
N GLY A 127 5.91 -1.40 -14.89
CA GLY A 127 5.03 -2.39 -14.29
C GLY A 127 3.57 -1.95 -14.36
N PRO A 128 2.62 -2.90 -14.27
CA PRO A 128 1.19 -2.63 -14.40
C PRO A 128 0.65 -1.80 -13.22
N LYS A 129 -0.51 -1.17 -13.41
CA LYS A 129 -1.23 -0.55 -12.27
C LYS A 129 -1.70 -1.63 -11.29
N LEU A 130 -1.74 -1.30 -10.00
CA LEU A 130 -2.16 -2.23 -8.95
C LEU A 130 -3.69 -2.37 -8.86
N GLU A 131 -4.44 -1.36 -9.26
CA GLU A 131 -5.89 -1.25 -9.00
C GLU A 131 -6.66 -2.52 -9.38
N SER A 132 -6.50 -3.01 -10.61
CA SER A 132 -7.20 -4.21 -11.08
C SER A 132 -6.81 -5.45 -10.28
N PHE A 133 -5.52 -5.59 -9.94
CA PHE A 133 -5.05 -6.71 -9.13
C PHE A 133 -5.57 -6.67 -7.69
N ILE A 134 -5.72 -5.47 -7.11
CA ILE A 134 -6.31 -5.31 -5.77
C ILE A 134 -7.77 -5.74 -5.82
N LYS A 135 -8.53 -5.29 -6.82
CA LYS A 135 -9.97 -5.61 -6.95
C LYS A 135 -10.25 -7.09 -7.21
N MET A 136 -9.37 -7.78 -7.94
CA MET A 136 -9.51 -9.22 -8.21
C MET A 136 -8.92 -10.13 -7.12
N ALA A 137 -8.26 -9.57 -6.11
CA ALA A 137 -7.72 -10.37 -5.03
C ALA A 137 -8.84 -11.15 -4.32
N PRO A 138 -8.65 -12.44 -3.96
CA PRO A 138 -9.71 -13.25 -3.35
C PRO A 138 -10.35 -12.62 -2.10
N SER A 139 -9.56 -11.89 -1.30
CA SER A 139 -10.05 -11.19 -0.10
C SER A 139 -10.95 -9.99 -0.42
N ALA A 140 -10.89 -9.43 -1.62
CA ALA A 140 -11.60 -8.20 -2.01
C ALA A 140 -12.63 -8.39 -3.13
N ALA A 141 -12.49 -9.44 -3.95
CA ALA A 141 -13.33 -9.66 -5.13
C ALA A 141 -14.82 -9.82 -4.81
N VAL A 142 -15.14 -10.35 -3.62
CA VAL A 142 -16.51 -10.58 -3.15
C VAL A 142 -17.19 -9.35 -2.58
N MET A 143 -16.45 -8.26 -2.35
CA MET A 143 -17.00 -7.03 -1.77
C MET A 143 -17.94 -6.35 -2.77
N ILE A 144 -19.19 -6.13 -2.37
CA ILE A 144 -20.24 -5.52 -3.19
C ILE A 144 -20.94 -4.39 -2.41
N GLY A 145 -21.81 -3.64 -3.08
CA GLY A 145 -22.53 -2.53 -2.46
C GLY A 145 -21.59 -1.47 -1.88
N ASN A 146 -21.87 -1.01 -0.65
CA ASN A 146 -21.06 0.01 0.01
C ASN A 146 -19.65 -0.49 0.31
N GLU A 147 -19.48 -1.75 0.71
CA GLU A 147 -18.16 -2.35 0.93
C GLU A 147 -17.33 -2.37 -0.37
N GLY A 148 -17.97 -2.65 -1.51
CA GLY A 148 -17.35 -2.58 -2.83
C GLY A 148 -16.87 -1.15 -3.18
N LYS A 149 -17.61 -0.11 -2.80
CA LYS A 149 -17.19 1.29 -2.98
C LYS A 149 -15.95 1.63 -2.13
N TYR A 150 -15.91 1.17 -0.87
CA TYR A 150 -14.72 1.29 -0.03
C TYR A 150 -13.51 0.56 -0.60
N ARG A 151 -13.70 -0.68 -1.07
CA ARG A 151 -12.65 -1.44 -1.78
C ARG A 151 -12.12 -0.66 -2.96
N ASP A 152 -13.00 -0.13 -3.79
CA ASP A 152 -12.61 0.57 -5.01
C ASP A 152 -11.83 1.85 -4.70
N ALA A 153 -12.22 2.57 -3.64
CA ALA A 153 -11.49 3.73 -3.14
C ALA A 153 -10.07 3.37 -2.66
N VAL A 154 -9.93 2.30 -1.87
CA VAL A 154 -8.62 1.78 -1.44
C VAL A 154 -7.78 1.34 -2.64
N ALA A 155 -8.34 0.54 -3.54
CA ALA A 155 -7.65 0.03 -4.73
C ALA A 155 -7.10 1.17 -5.60
N LYS A 156 -7.94 2.18 -5.86
CA LYS A 156 -7.57 3.36 -6.63
C LYS A 156 -6.51 4.20 -5.92
N GLY A 157 -6.73 4.55 -4.66
CA GLY A 157 -5.82 5.40 -3.88
C GLY A 157 -4.43 4.79 -3.74
N VAL A 158 -4.33 3.51 -3.41
CA VAL A 158 -3.04 2.78 -3.32
C VAL A 158 -2.37 2.71 -4.69
N SER A 159 -3.12 2.35 -5.74
CA SER A 159 -2.57 2.19 -7.09
C SER A 159 -2.03 3.51 -7.64
N ASP A 160 -2.74 4.62 -7.46
CA ASP A 160 -2.31 5.93 -7.96
C ASP A 160 -1.02 6.41 -7.24
N CYS A 161 -0.94 6.25 -5.92
CA CYS A 161 0.27 6.57 -5.16
C CYS A 161 1.46 5.69 -5.54
N PHE A 162 1.24 4.38 -5.68
CA PHE A 162 2.28 3.44 -6.10
C PHE A 162 2.78 3.74 -7.52
N GLU A 163 1.88 4.03 -8.46
CA GLU A 163 2.23 4.37 -9.83
C GLU A 163 3.06 5.66 -9.91
N LYS A 164 2.72 6.69 -9.13
CA LYS A 164 3.51 7.93 -9.05
C LYS A 164 4.95 7.64 -8.60
N TRP A 165 5.11 6.82 -7.56
CA TRP A 165 6.42 6.36 -7.11
C TRP A 165 7.16 5.62 -8.23
N GLN A 166 6.54 4.59 -8.82
CA GLN A 166 7.13 3.74 -9.84
C GLN A 166 7.63 4.55 -11.04
N LYS A 167 6.79 5.46 -11.55
CA LYS A 167 7.09 6.32 -12.72
C LYS A 167 8.25 7.28 -12.50
N LYS A 168 8.72 7.45 -11.28
CA LYS A 168 9.84 8.33 -10.94
C LYS A 168 11.05 7.59 -10.37
N VAL A 169 11.01 6.26 -10.32
CA VAL A 169 12.20 5.44 -10.02
C VAL A 169 13.27 5.68 -11.08
N MET A 170 14.51 5.80 -10.64
CA MET A 170 15.69 5.99 -11.48
C MET A 170 16.86 5.10 -11.03
N VAL A 171 17.83 4.87 -11.92
CA VAL A 171 19.08 4.17 -11.61
C VAL A 171 20.23 5.20 -11.68
N PRO A 172 20.84 5.59 -10.55
CA PRO A 172 21.75 6.74 -10.48
C PRO A 172 23.20 6.37 -10.81
N GLY A 173 23.45 5.61 -11.89
CA GLY A 173 24.82 5.22 -12.25
C GLY A 173 25.38 4.07 -11.40
N LEU A 174 24.55 3.09 -11.05
CA LEU A 174 24.95 1.99 -10.17
C LEU A 174 25.96 1.06 -10.87
N PRO A 175 26.96 0.50 -10.15
CA PRO A 175 28.01 -0.34 -10.73
C PRO A 175 27.51 -1.77 -10.98
N TRP A 176 26.52 -1.91 -11.86
CA TRP A 176 25.84 -3.16 -12.16
C TRP A 176 26.66 -4.12 -13.01
N TYR A 177 27.60 -3.64 -13.81
CA TYR A 177 28.32 -4.48 -14.79
C TYR A 177 29.85 -4.35 -14.69
N PRO A 178 30.50 -4.76 -13.58
CA PRO A 178 31.96 -4.67 -13.45
C PRO A 178 32.75 -5.25 -14.63
N ALA A 179 32.26 -6.35 -15.22
CA ALA A 179 32.87 -7.00 -16.39
C ALA A 179 32.91 -6.11 -17.65
N PHE A 180 32.07 -5.08 -17.72
CA PHE A 180 31.99 -4.16 -18.87
C PHE A 180 33.06 -3.06 -18.82
N ALA A 181 33.88 -2.99 -17.77
CA ALA A 181 35.05 -2.10 -17.74
C ALA A 181 36.07 -2.43 -18.84
N ALA A 182 36.26 -3.73 -19.13
CA ALA A 182 37.22 -4.23 -20.08
C ALA A 182 36.72 -5.57 -20.65
N TRP A 183 35.91 -5.49 -21.71
CA TRP A 183 35.33 -6.65 -22.38
C TRP A 183 36.21 -7.11 -23.55
N PRO A 184 36.54 -8.42 -23.66
CA PRO A 184 37.39 -8.98 -24.70
C PRO A 184 36.62 -9.30 -25.99
N GLY A 185 35.99 -8.30 -26.60
CA GLY A 185 35.26 -8.49 -27.85
C GLY A 185 34.64 -7.20 -28.37
N PRO A 186 34.17 -7.18 -29.63
CA PRO A 186 33.58 -5.99 -30.23
C PRO A 186 32.23 -5.61 -29.62
N MET A 187 31.57 -6.56 -28.94
CA MET A 187 30.26 -6.38 -28.31
C MET A 187 30.16 -7.27 -27.07
N ALA A 188 29.71 -6.68 -25.96
CA ALA A 188 29.33 -7.43 -24.77
C ALA A 188 27.93 -8.04 -24.95
N PRO A 189 27.76 -9.36 -24.73
CA PRO A 189 26.48 -10.02 -24.78
C PRO A 189 25.61 -9.59 -23.58
N PRO A 190 24.30 -9.93 -23.58
CA PRO A 190 23.44 -9.77 -22.43
C PRO A 190 24.03 -10.44 -21.18
N MET A 191 24.38 -9.65 -20.17
CA MET A 191 24.91 -10.11 -18.89
C MET A 191 24.09 -9.56 -17.73
N PRO A 192 23.78 -10.38 -16.70
CA PRO A 192 23.03 -9.93 -15.54
C PRO A 192 23.82 -8.92 -14.72
N ASN A 193 23.09 -7.99 -14.09
CA ASN A 193 23.67 -7.06 -13.13
C ASN A 193 24.14 -7.77 -11.85
N VAL A 194 25.11 -7.16 -11.18
CA VAL A 194 25.37 -7.40 -9.76
C VAL A 194 24.10 -7.05 -8.97
N PRO A 195 23.53 -8.00 -8.19
CA PRO A 195 22.34 -7.74 -7.40
C PRO A 195 22.53 -6.54 -6.48
N MET A 196 21.54 -5.65 -6.44
CA MET A 196 21.56 -4.44 -5.63
C MET A 196 20.18 -4.21 -5.01
N PRO A 197 20.08 -3.74 -3.75
CA PRO A 197 18.79 -3.47 -3.16
C PRO A 197 18.04 -2.35 -3.92
N LEU A 198 16.72 -2.48 -4.04
CA LEU A 198 15.85 -1.55 -4.76
C LEU A 198 15.87 -0.15 -4.15
N ILE A 199 16.16 -0.03 -2.85
CA ILE A 199 16.37 1.27 -2.19
C ILE A 199 17.49 2.10 -2.85
N ALA A 200 18.46 1.46 -3.53
CA ALA A 200 19.51 2.14 -4.28
C ALA A 200 19.02 2.75 -5.61
N CYS A 201 17.77 2.46 -6.02
CA CYS A 201 17.09 3.04 -7.16
C CYS A 201 16.03 4.04 -6.65
N PRO A 202 16.41 5.28 -6.30
CA PRO A 202 15.51 6.22 -5.67
C PRO A 202 14.38 6.65 -6.60
N SER A 203 13.30 7.16 -6.01
CA SER A 203 12.22 7.82 -6.72
C SER A 203 11.98 9.20 -6.15
N ALA A 204 11.83 10.20 -7.02
CA ALA A 204 11.47 11.57 -6.62
C ALA A 204 10.07 11.65 -5.96
N GLU A 205 9.22 10.64 -6.19
CA GLU A 205 7.85 10.56 -5.65
C GLU A 205 7.74 9.56 -4.50
N MET A 206 8.85 9.31 -3.78
CA MET A 206 8.85 8.42 -2.61
C MET A 206 7.78 8.82 -1.59
N ALA A 207 7.61 10.12 -1.35
CA ALA A 207 6.62 10.66 -0.41
C ALA A 207 5.17 10.29 -0.74
N GLN A 208 4.84 9.95 -1.99
CA GLN A 208 3.47 9.56 -2.36
C GLN A 208 3.03 8.25 -1.68
N ILE A 209 3.99 7.37 -1.38
CA ILE A 209 3.73 6.04 -0.84
C ILE A 209 4.23 5.84 0.58
N VAL A 210 5.31 6.53 1.02
CA VAL A 210 5.81 6.40 2.39
C VAL A 210 5.19 7.38 3.38
N ALA A 211 4.54 8.45 2.89
CA ALA A 211 3.78 9.36 3.75
C ALA A 211 2.29 8.95 3.75
N PRO A 212 1.74 8.49 4.89
CA PRO A 212 0.37 7.96 4.93
C PRO A 212 -0.69 8.95 4.45
N ASN A 213 -0.47 10.26 4.68
CA ASN A 213 -1.44 11.30 4.32
C ASN A 213 -1.72 11.38 2.82
N SER A 214 -0.71 11.18 1.96
CA SER A 214 -0.88 11.20 0.50
C SER A 214 -1.81 10.07 0.05
N MET A 215 -1.58 8.88 0.59
CA MET A 215 -2.38 7.69 0.28
C MET A 215 -3.78 7.77 0.89
N LYS A 216 -3.90 8.21 2.16
CA LYS A 216 -5.19 8.49 2.82
C LYS A 216 -6.02 9.45 1.96
N LYS A 217 -5.44 10.58 1.56
CA LYS A 217 -6.12 11.58 0.72
C LYS A 217 -6.58 10.97 -0.60
N ALA A 218 -5.72 10.21 -1.28
CA ALA A 218 -6.08 9.56 -2.54
C ALA A 218 -7.25 8.58 -2.38
N MET A 219 -7.34 7.86 -1.25
CA MET A 219 -8.48 6.99 -0.94
C MET A 219 -9.76 7.80 -0.67
N ILE A 220 -9.69 8.88 0.13
CA ILE A 220 -10.84 9.76 0.41
C ILE A 220 -11.37 10.42 -0.87
N ASP A 221 -10.47 10.93 -1.70
CA ASP A 221 -10.80 11.57 -2.97
C ASP A 221 -11.47 10.56 -3.94
N ALA A 222 -11.09 9.27 -3.86
CA ALA A 222 -11.69 8.19 -4.64
C ALA A 222 -12.99 7.61 -4.07
N LEU A 223 -13.33 7.88 -2.80
CA LEU A 223 -14.55 7.39 -2.18
C LEU A 223 -15.79 8.12 -2.72
N ASP A 224 -16.87 7.36 -2.88
CA ASP A 224 -18.19 7.86 -3.28
C ASP A 224 -18.66 9.01 -2.37
N SER A 225 -19.18 10.08 -2.96
CA SER A 225 -19.61 11.27 -2.20
C SER A 225 -20.81 10.99 -1.29
N GLY A 226 -21.72 10.09 -1.69
CA GLY A 226 -22.84 9.65 -0.84
C GLY A 226 -22.33 9.08 0.48
N LEU A 227 -21.41 8.11 0.42
CA LEU A 227 -20.83 7.50 1.62
C LEU A 227 -20.06 8.48 2.52
N LYS A 228 -19.44 9.50 1.94
CA LYS A 228 -18.76 10.54 2.72
C LYS A 228 -19.76 11.42 3.47
N ASN A 229 -20.89 11.72 2.84
CA ASN A 229 -21.93 12.55 3.45
C ASN A 229 -22.70 11.78 4.53
N ASP A 230 -22.83 10.46 4.38
CA ASP A 230 -23.48 9.57 5.34
C ASP A 230 -22.61 9.22 6.56
N ASP A 231 -21.36 9.70 6.62
CA ASP A 231 -20.40 9.44 7.70
C ASP A 231 -19.87 10.75 8.31
N PRO A 232 -20.69 11.45 9.11
CA PRO A 232 -20.34 12.74 9.71
C PRO A 232 -19.15 12.64 10.67
N ASP A 233 -19.01 11.51 11.36
CA ASP A 233 -17.92 11.20 12.29
C ASP A 233 -16.60 10.86 11.59
N LYS A 234 -16.60 10.81 10.25
CA LYS A 234 -15.41 10.58 9.41
C LYS A 234 -14.70 9.27 9.74
N GLN A 235 -15.46 8.22 10.05
CA GLN A 235 -14.95 6.88 10.27
C GLN A 235 -14.16 6.36 9.06
N HIS A 236 -14.56 6.73 7.85
CA HIS A 236 -13.85 6.45 6.60
C HIS A 236 -12.46 7.09 6.57
N GLU A 237 -12.29 8.30 7.10
CA GLU A 237 -10.98 8.95 7.16
C GLU A 237 -10.03 8.19 8.09
N ALA A 238 -10.52 7.76 9.27
CA ALA A 238 -9.76 6.93 10.21
C ALA A 238 -9.39 5.57 9.61
N LEU A 239 -10.33 4.95 8.91
CA LEU A 239 -10.12 3.68 8.21
C LEU A 239 -9.02 3.80 7.16
N PHE A 240 -9.09 4.80 6.28
CA PHE A 240 -8.08 4.99 5.24
C PHE A 240 -6.72 5.40 5.80
N GLU A 241 -6.69 6.19 6.88
CA GLU A 241 -5.44 6.53 7.58
C GLU A 241 -4.73 5.29 8.13
N SER A 242 -5.49 4.38 8.73
CA SER A 242 -4.97 3.13 9.30
C SER A 242 -4.37 2.20 8.23
N ILE A 243 -5.09 1.99 7.12
CA ILE A 243 -4.63 1.18 5.99
C ILE A 243 -3.40 1.84 5.35
N ALA A 244 -3.46 3.14 5.07
CA ALA A 244 -2.36 3.89 4.48
C ALA A 244 -1.08 3.82 5.32
N THR A 245 -1.21 3.90 6.65
CA THR A 245 -0.06 3.83 7.57
C THR A 245 0.59 2.45 7.54
N ALA A 246 -0.20 1.38 7.64
CA ALA A 246 0.32 0.02 7.59
C ALA A 246 1.01 -0.29 6.24
N LEU A 247 0.44 0.19 5.13
CA LEU A 247 1.03 0.03 3.80
C LEU A 247 2.29 0.86 3.60
N SER A 248 2.32 2.10 4.08
CA SER A 248 3.48 2.98 3.99
C SER A 248 4.70 2.36 4.68
N LEU A 249 4.50 1.82 5.88
CA LEU A 249 5.56 1.13 6.63
C LEU A 249 6.00 -0.15 5.92
N ALA A 250 5.04 -0.96 5.45
CA ALA A 250 5.35 -2.20 4.72
C ALA A 250 6.18 -1.94 3.46
N PHE A 251 5.86 -0.87 2.74
CA PHE A 251 6.58 -0.45 1.55
C PHE A 251 8.00 0.01 1.89
N LEU A 252 8.16 0.83 2.93
CA LEU A 252 9.46 1.31 3.39
C LEU A 252 10.39 0.15 3.80
N MET A 253 9.86 -0.87 4.49
CA MET A 253 10.62 -2.06 4.85
C MET A 253 10.97 -2.94 3.63
N TRP A 254 10.11 -2.96 2.62
CA TRP A 254 10.31 -3.79 1.42
C TRP A 254 11.44 -3.27 0.52
N LEU A 255 11.62 -1.96 0.37
CA LEU A 255 12.65 -1.37 -0.49
C LEU A 255 14.08 -1.87 -0.26
N PRO A 256 14.62 -1.90 0.99
CA PRO A 256 15.96 -2.42 1.24
C PRO A 256 16.01 -3.94 1.15
N GLN A 257 14.89 -4.62 1.39
CA GLN A 257 14.81 -6.08 1.28
C GLN A 257 14.83 -6.51 -0.17
N GLN A 258 14.10 -5.85 -1.07
CA GLN A 258 14.00 -6.24 -2.48
C GLN A 258 15.32 -6.06 -3.22
N GLN A 259 15.79 -7.10 -3.92
CA GLN A 259 16.94 -7.04 -4.82
C GLN A 259 16.44 -6.73 -6.23
N VAL A 260 17.19 -5.87 -6.91
CA VAL A 260 17.16 -5.70 -8.36
C VAL A 260 18.23 -6.61 -8.94
N MET A 261 17.82 -7.61 -9.70
CA MET A 261 18.72 -8.60 -10.30
C MET A 261 18.22 -9.05 -11.66
N LEU A 262 19.05 -9.77 -12.41
CA LEU A 262 18.72 -10.25 -13.75
C LEU A 262 18.37 -9.13 -14.75
N VAL A 263 18.77 -7.89 -14.46
CA VAL A 263 18.77 -6.82 -15.45
C VAL A 263 19.91 -7.12 -16.42
N LEU A 264 19.57 -7.54 -17.63
CA LEU A 264 20.55 -7.97 -18.62
C LEU A 264 21.05 -6.76 -19.42
N GLY A 265 22.27 -6.30 -19.13
CA GLY A 265 22.95 -5.25 -19.90
C GLY A 265 23.69 -5.81 -21.11
N LYS A 266 23.79 -5.05 -22.19
CA LYS A 266 24.59 -5.39 -23.39
C LYS A 266 25.11 -4.11 -24.04
N GLY A 267 26.09 -4.22 -24.94
CA GLY A 267 26.49 -3.04 -25.74
C GLY A 267 27.79 -3.21 -26.52
N PRO A 268 28.09 -2.28 -27.43
CA PRO A 268 29.30 -2.30 -28.23
C PRO A 268 30.53 -1.90 -27.41
N VAL A 269 31.71 -2.29 -27.91
CA VAL A 269 33.03 -1.96 -27.35
C VAL A 269 33.83 -1.25 -28.45
N PRO A 270 33.67 0.08 -28.62
CA PRO A 270 34.21 0.78 -29.78
C PRO A 270 35.73 0.78 -29.88
N SER A 271 36.43 0.62 -28.76
CA SER A 271 37.89 0.56 -28.70
C SER A 271 38.46 -0.82 -29.01
N PHE A 272 37.63 -1.85 -29.23
CA PHE A 272 38.10 -3.17 -29.61
C PHE A 272 38.69 -3.14 -31.04
N ALA A 273 40.02 -3.20 -31.14
CA ALA A 273 40.77 -3.16 -32.40
C ALA A 273 41.96 -4.13 -32.36
N PRO A 274 41.74 -5.46 -32.53
CA PRO A 274 42.82 -6.43 -32.62
C PRO A 274 43.75 -6.13 -33.82
N PRO A 275 45.07 -6.33 -33.70
CA PRO A 275 45.79 -6.89 -32.55
C PRO A 275 46.14 -5.89 -31.44
N TYR A 276 45.88 -4.60 -31.63
CA TYR A 276 46.44 -3.52 -30.80
C TYR A 276 45.68 -3.27 -29.50
N VAL A 277 44.37 -3.55 -29.45
CA VAL A 277 43.53 -3.35 -28.25
C VAL A 277 42.58 -4.55 -28.09
N PRO A 278 42.97 -5.57 -27.30
CA PRO A 278 42.20 -6.81 -27.18
C PRO A 278 40.95 -6.67 -26.29
N VAL A 279 40.82 -5.58 -25.53
CA VAL A 279 39.72 -5.32 -24.60
C VAL A 279 39.35 -3.84 -24.60
N GLY A 280 38.09 -3.53 -24.28
CA GLY A 280 37.66 -2.15 -24.08
C GLY A 280 36.39 -2.03 -23.25
N PRO A 281 36.03 -0.82 -22.79
CA PRO A 281 34.78 -0.61 -22.08
C PRO A 281 33.56 -0.72 -23.01
N VAL A 282 32.45 -1.20 -22.46
CA VAL A 282 31.15 -1.02 -23.12
C VAL A 282 30.79 0.46 -23.14
N VAL A 283 30.36 0.98 -24.28
CA VAL A 283 29.99 2.39 -24.44
C VAL A 283 28.62 2.46 -25.09
N MET A 284 27.71 3.24 -24.51
CA MET A 284 26.34 3.43 -25.04
C MET A 284 25.58 2.10 -25.18
N GLY A 285 25.79 1.19 -24.23
CA GLY A 285 25.01 -0.03 -24.11
C GLY A 285 23.59 0.23 -23.59
N ASP A 286 22.77 -0.80 -23.63
CA ASP A 286 21.37 -0.80 -23.20
C ASP A 286 21.07 -2.03 -22.33
N ASN A 287 19.80 -2.18 -21.93
CA ASN A 287 19.33 -3.38 -21.23
C ASN A 287 18.18 -4.06 -21.96
N LEU A 288 18.00 -5.36 -21.73
CA LEU A 288 16.82 -6.09 -22.19
C LEU A 288 15.64 -5.83 -21.24
N PRO A 289 14.50 -5.30 -21.73
CA PRO A 289 13.35 -4.97 -20.89
C PRO A 289 12.41 -6.17 -20.72
N ILE A 290 12.91 -7.22 -20.06
CA ILE A 290 12.16 -8.43 -19.74
C ILE A 290 11.62 -8.40 -18.30
N PRO A 291 10.41 -8.91 -18.03
CA PRO A 291 9.93 -9.09 -16.66
C PRO A 291 10.87 -9.96 -15.83
N GLY A 292 10.83 -9.76 -14.51
CA GLY A 292 11.55 -10.59 -13.56
C GLY A 292 12.70 -9.90 -12.85
N HIS A 293 12.92 -8.60 -13.09
CA HIS A 293 14.03 -7.89 -12.45
C HIS A 293 13.86 -7.69 -10.93
N LEU A 294 12.62 -7.90 -10.44
CA LEU A 294 12.27 -7.92 -9.02
C LEU A 294 11.76 -9.30 -8.56
N MET A 295 11.82 -10.30 -9.44
CA MET A 295 11.49 -11.68 -9.10
C MET A 295 12.67 -12.29 -8.35
N THR A 296 12.36 -12.96 -7.25
CA THR A 296 13.32 -13.68 -6.39
C THR A 296 12.59 -14.86 -5.79
#